data_AF-A0A962VJZ3-F1
#
_entry.id   AF-A0A962VJZ3-F1
#
_cell.length_a   1.000
_cell.length_b   1.000
_cell.length_c   1.000
_cell.angle_alpha   90.00
_cell.angle_beta   90.00
_cell.angle_gamma   90.00
#
_symmetry.space_group_name_H-M   'P 1'
#
loop_
_entity.id
_entity.type
_entity.pdbx_description
1 polymer ?
#
loop_
_entity_poly.entity_id
_entity_poly.type
_entity_poly.pdbx_seq_one_letter_code
_entity_poly.pdbx_strand_id
1 'polypeptide(L)'
;MPGWLWLFTGLLLGGFIVGLVWLKGQSIDVGGEWVGAKPDHPPQGKASPDKRIETPAPTKPKPRFDFYEMLPKMEVVVPDDELDHEPPPAAPGSASTPAVYLLQVGSFRRTEDADRLKAQLALLGFEAKVVSARISAQDTRYRVRSGPYRHKDALNQARKRLADNGFKGIIVIRVEGDG
;
A
#
# COMPACT_ATOMS: atom_id res chain seq x y z
N MET A 1 -10.98 -50.82 26.43
CA MET A 1 -10.23 -49.58 26.13
C MET A 1 -9.83 -48.94 27.45
N PRO A 2 -8.54 -48.63 27.68
CA PRO A 2 -8.09 -48.04 28.94
C PRO A 2 -8.74 -46.67 29.17
N GLY A 3 -9.31 -46.44 30.36
CA GLY A 3 -10.10 -45.24 30.68
C GLY A 3 -9.33 -43.92 30.59
N TRP A 4 -7.99 -43.97 30.62
CA TRP A 4 -7.13 -42.81 30.39
C TRP A 4 -7.26 -42.22 28.98
N LEU A 5 -7.67 -43.05 28.01
CA LEU A 5 -7.90 -42.60 26.65
C LEU A 5 -9.02 -41.54 26.59
N TRP A 6 -10.07 -41.68 27.42
CA TRP A 6 -11.18 -40.72 27.49
C TRP A 6 -10.72 -39.33 27.97
N LEU A 7 -9.78 -39.28 28.93
CA LEU A 7 -9.20 -38.02 29.41
C LEU A 7 -8.42 -37.30 28.31
N PHE A 8 -7.64 -38.01 27.50
CA PHE A 8 -6.92 -37.40 26.37
C PHE A 8 -7.87 -36.89 25.29
N THR A 9 -8.94 -37.62 24.96
CA THR A 9 -9.94 -37.14 23.98
C THR A 9 -10.63 -35.86 24.44
N GLY A 10 -11.01 -35.77 25.72
CA GLY A 10 -11.62 -34.55 26.28
C GLY A 10 -10.66 -33.37 26.30
N LEU A 11 -9.39 -33.60 26.65
CA LEU A 11 -8.35 -32.58 26.67
C LEU A 11 -8.04 -32.06 25.25
N LEU A 12 -7.95 -32.95 24.26
CA LEU A 12 -7.72 -32.57 22.86
C LEU A 12 -8.87 -31.73 22.31
N LEU A 13 -10.12 -32.14 22.57
CA LEU A 13 -11.29 -31.42 22.07
C LEU A 13 -11.44 -30.05 22.76
N GLY A 14 -11.23 -29.97 24.06
CA GLY A 14 -11.26 -28.71 24.82
C GLY A 14 -10.14 -27.77 24.39
N GLY A 15 -8.91 -28.28 24.25
CA GLY A 15 -7.76 -27.51 23.76
C GLY A 15 -7.97 -26.99 22.34
N PHE A 16 -8.63 -27.78 21.47
CA PHE A 16 -8.95 -27.37 20.11
C PHE A 16 -9.98 -26.23 20.07
N ILE A 17 -11.02 -26.27 20.92
CA ILE A 17 -12.01 -25.18 21.02
C ILE A 17 -11.36 -23.90 21.57
N VAL A 18 -10.56 -24.01 22.64
CA VAL A 18 -9.81 -22.86 23.19
C VAL A 18 -8.82 -22.30 22.16
N GLY A 19 -8.13 -23.17 21.43
CA GLY A 19 -7.24 -22.80 20.33
C GLY A 19 -7.97 -22.07 19.19
N LEU A 20 -9.19 -22.47 18.85
CA LEU A 20 -10.02 -21.77 17.85
C LEU A 20 -10.52 -20.41 18.33
N VAL A 21 -10.91 -20.29 19.60
CA VAL A 21 -11.27 -19.00 20.20
C VAL A 21 -10.06 -18.07 20.25
N TRP A 22 -8.88 -18.60 20.57
CA TRP A 22 -7.63 -17.84 20.57
C TRP A 22 -7.19 -17.44 19.15
N LEU A 23 -7.35 -18.32 18.15
CA LEU A 23 -7.07 -18.01 16.74
C LEU A 23 -8.03 -16.96 16.18
N LYS A 24 -9.30 -16.98 16.62
CA LYS A 24 -10.30 -15.95 16.28
C LYS A 24 -10.08 -14.64 17.05
N GLY A 25 -9.51 -14.69 18.26
CA GLY A 25 -9.03 -13.52 19.00
C GLY A 25 -7.72 -12.95 18.45
N GLN A 26 -6.99 -13.73 17.66
CA GLN A 26 -5.82 -13.30 16.88
C GLN A 26 -6.18 -12.96 15.43
N SER A 27 -7.46 -12.64 15.16
CA SER A 27 -7.77 -11.76 14.04
C SER A 27 -7.08 -10.43 14.32
N ILE A 28 -5.89 -10.27 13.74
CA ILE A 28 -5.30 -8.97 13.46
C ILE A 28 -6.43 -8.14 12.87
N ASP A 29 -6.77 -7.05 13.54
CA ASP A 29 -7.51 -5.95 12.95
C ASP A 29 -6.87 -5.61 11.60
N VAL A 30 -7.44 -6.19 10.55
CA VAL A 30 -7.48 -5.58 9.22
C VAL A 30 -8.70 -4.65 9.20
N GLY A 31 -9.02 -4.03 10.35
CA GLY A 31 -9.74 -2.78 10.43
C GLY A 31 -8.71 -1.70 10.23
N GLY A 32 -8.83 -0.94 9.14
CA GLY A 32 -8.06 0.27 8.95
C GLY A 32 -8.39 1.26 10.06
N GLU A 33 -7.64 1.24 11.15
CA GLU A 33 -7.56 2.36 12.06
C GLU A 33 -6.71 3.43 11.39
N TRP A 34 -7.41 4.27 10.63
CA TRP A 34 -6.92 5.60 10.28
C TRP A 34 -6.48 6.30 11.55
N VAL A 35 -5.20 6.67 11.65
CA VAL A 35 -4.74 7.69 12.59
C VAL A 35 -5.11 9.06 11.99
N GLY A 36 -6.42 9.30 11.90
CA GLY A 36 -7.02 10.61 11.76
C GLY A 36 -7.86 10.81 13.01
N ALA A 37 -7.57 11.85 13.78
CA ALA A 37 -8.29 12.16 15.01
C ALA A 37 -9.81 12.04 14.80
N LYS A 38 -10.49 11.21 15.60
CA LYS A 38 -11.94 11.25 15.73
C LYS A 38 -12.33 12.69 16.09
N PRO A 39 -13.15 13.38 15.28
CA PRO A 39 -13.78 14.60 15.73
C PRO A 39 -14.93 14.19 16.65
N ASP A 40 -14.61 13.89 17.90
CA ASP A 40 -15.59 13.99 18.96
C ASP A 40 -15.95 15.48 19.07
N HIS A 41 -17.25 15.76 19.10
CA HIS A 41 -17.96 17.04 19.26
C HIS A 41 -18.59 17.63 17.98
N PRO A 42 -19.94 17.59 17.85
CA PRO A 42 -20.64 18.47 16.91
C PRO A 42 -20.42 19.93 17.32
N PRO A 43 -20.36 20.90 16.37
CA PRO A 43 -20.22 22.31 16.70
C PRO A 43 -21.54 22.81 17.31
N GLN A 44 -21.72 22.62 18.62
CA GLN A 44 -22.70 23.40 19.36
C GLN A 44 -22.12 24.78 19.60
N GLY A 45 -22.46 25.70 18.70
CA GLY A 45 -22.38 27.12 18.99
C GLY A 45 -23.25 27.44 20.21
N LYS A 46 -22.60 27.80 21.31
CA LYS A 46 -23.18 28.62 22.37
C LYS A 46 -22.21 29.74 22.68
N ALA A 47 -22.57 30.94 22.23
CA ALA A 47 -21.97 32.17 22.68
C ALA A 47 -22.33 32.39 24.16
N SER A 48 -21.34 32.74 24.99
CA SER A 48 -21.52 33.66 26.12
C SER A 48 -20.15 34.14 26.64
N PRO A 49 -20.11 35.34 27.26
CA PRO A 49 -19.09 36.33 26.97
C PRO A 49 -18.20 36.69 28.18
N ASP A 50 -17.21 37.53 27.88
CA ASP A 50 -16.59 38.52 28.76
C ASP A 50 -15.69 38.06 29.92
N LYS A 51 -14.36 38.24 29.72
CA LYS A 51 -13.56 38.99 30.69
C LYS A 51 -12.32 39.61 30.03
N ARG A 52 -12.45 40.89 29.67
CA ARG A 52 -11.34 41.84 29.49
C ARG A 52 -10.56 41.96 30.80
N ILE A 53 -9.22 41.87 30.78
CA ILE A 53 -8.26 42.87 31.36
C ILE A 53 -6.92 42.78 30.58
N GLU A 54 -6.40 43.98 30.29
CA GLU A 54 -5.25 44.37 29.47
C GLU A 54 -3.87 44.13 30.12
N THR A 55 -2.81 43.99 29.30
CA THR A 55 -1.51 44.72 29.47
C THR A 55 -0.76 44.81 28.12
N PRO A 56 -0.06 45.92 27.79
CA PRO A 56 0.46 46.21 26.44
C PRO A 56 1.99 46.05 26.24
N ALA A 57 2.40 45.73 25.00
CA ALA A 57 3.71 45.89 24.32
C ALA A 57 4.94 45.06 24.82
N PRO A 58 5.95 44.72 23.98
CA PRO A 58 6.28 45.27 22.65
C PRO A 58 6.43 44.24 21.51
N THR A 59 6.20 44.75 20.30
CA THR A 59 6.32 44.11 18.99
C THR A 59 7.74 43.59 18.72
N LYS A 60 7.90 42.27 18.61
CA LYS A 60 9.04 41.65 17.90
C LYS A 60 8.66 41.46 16.42
N PRO A 61 9.55 41.77 15.47
CA PRO A 61 9.24 41.74 14.05
C PRO A 61 8.94 40.30 13.61
N LYS A 62 7.77 40.09 13.00
CA LYS A 62 7.41 38.81 12.37
C LYS A 62 8.40 38.56 11.22
N PRO A 63 9.12 37.42 11.19
CA PRO A 63 9.83 37.03 9.98
C PRO A 63 8.77 36.82 8.89
N ARG A 64 8.81 37.64 7.85
CA ARG A 64 8.11 37.35 6.60
C ARG A 64 8.85 36.17 5.97
N PHE A 65 8.20 35.01 6.00
CA PHE A 65 8.62 33.86 5.20
C PHE A 65 8.16 34.11 3.76
N ASP A 66 9.08 34.55 2.90
CA ASP A 66 8.88 34.67 1.44
C ASP A 66 8.94 33.28 0.77
N PHE A 67 8.10 32.36 1.23
CA PHE A 67 8.07 30.97 0.72
C PHE A 67 7.00 30.76 -0.37
N TYR A 68 6.22 31.80 -0.69
CA TYR A 68 5.06 31.72 -1.60
C TYR A 68 5.26 32.41 -2.94
N GLU A 69 6.50 32.59 -3.41
CA GLU A 69 6.73 33.13 -4.76
C GLU A 69 7.31 32.18 -5.79
N MET A 70 7.55 30.89 -5.51
CA MET A 70 7.90 29.95 -6.59
C MET A 70 7.62 28.48 -6.24
N LEU A 71 6.36 28.14 -6.02
CA LEU A 71 5.88 26.77 -6.22
C LEU A 71 4.65 26.84 -7.14
N PRO A 72 4.80 26.56 -8.45
CA PRO A 72 3.69 26.52 -9.37
C PRO A 72 2.60 25.57 -8.86
N LYS A 73 1.37 26.07 -8.79
CA LYS A 73 0.16 25.26 -8.65
C LYS A 73 0.19 24.16 -9.72
N MET A 74 0.31 22.89 -9.33
CA MET A 74 -0.23 21.72 -10.04
C MET A 74 -0.27 20.53 -9.09
N GLU A 75 -1.22 20.53 -8.17
CA GLU A 75 -1.73 19.29 -7.59
C GLU A 75 -2.89 18.86 -8.50
N VAL A 76 -2.59 18.01 -9.48
CA VAL A 76 -3.61 17.27 -10.21
C VAL A 76 -3.98 16.10 -9.31
N VAL A 77 -5.05 16.27 -8.55
CA VAL A 77 -5.83 15.17 -8.02
C VAL A 77 -6.22 14.31 -9.21
N VAL A 78 -5.76 13.07 -9.28
CA VAL A 78 -6.34 12.05 -10.15
C VAL A 78 -7.37 11.33 -9.29
N PRO A 79 -8.68 11.60 -9.47
CA PRO A 79 -9.74 10.86 -8.79
C PRO A 79 -9.70 9.40 -9.22
N ASP A 80 -10.08 8.49 -8.32
CA ASP A 80 -10.17 7.03 -8.52
C ASP A 80 -11.23 6.57 -9.56
N ASP A 81 -11.56 7.41 -10.55
CA ASP A 81 -12.57 7.13 -11.59
C ASP A 81 -11.98 6.74 -12.98
N GLU A 82 -10.66 6.62 -13.13
CA GLU A 82 -10.05 6.26 -14.42
C GLU A 82 -9.86 4.74 -14.66
N LEU A 83 -10.86 3.94 -14.30
CA LEU A 83 -10.90 2.54 -14.76
C LEU A 83 -11.26 2.38 -16.26
N ASP A 84 -11.57 3.48 -16.97
CA ASP A 84 -11.93 3.47 -18.40
C ASP A 84 -11.15 4.47 -19.28
N HIS A 85 -10.05 5.06 -18.82
CA HIS A 85 -9.30 6.01 -19.64
C HIS A 85 -8.15 5.38 -20.44
N GLU A 86 -8.41 5.31 -21.75
CA GLU A 86 -7.41 5.32 -22.82
C GLU A 86 -6.20 6.19 -22.45
N PRO A 87 -4.95 5.72 -22.65
CA PRO A 87 -3.77 6.50 -22.29
C PRO A 87 -3.79 7.85 -23.04
N PRO A 88 -3.33 8.95 -22.40
CA PRO A 88 -3.40 10.28 -22.98
C PRO A 88 -2.72 10.30 -24.36
N PRO A 89 -3.26 11.09 -25.33
CA PRO A 89 -2.67 11.19 -26.65
C PRO A 89 -1.24 11.69 -26.50
N ALA A 90 -0.29 10.87 -26.96
CA ALA A 90 1.12 11.18 -26.94
C ALA A 90 1.34 12.53 -27.65
N ALA A 91 2.03 13.45 -26.97
CA ALA A 91 2.52 14.67 -27.60
C ALA A 91 3.35 14.29 -28.86
N PRO A 92 3.08 14.91 -30.03
CA PRO A 92 3.78 14.57 -31.26
C PRO A 92 5.19 15.16 -31.19
N GLY A 93 6.18 14.36 -30.76
CA GLY A 93 7.57 14.81 -30.81
C GLY A 93 8.62 14.00 -30.04
N SER A 94 8.26 13.12 -29.11
CA SER A 94 9.28 12.35 -28.38
C SER A 94 9.70 11.11 -29.17
N ALA A 95 10.90 11.19 -29.74
CA ALA A 95 11.66 10.05 -30.24
C ALA A 95 11.55 8.86 -29.27
N SER A 96 11.32 7.68 -29.84
CA SER A 96 11.02 6.42 -29.16
C SER A 96 12.17 6.00 -28.22
N THR A 97 12.18 6.51 -26.98
CA THR A 97 12.98 5.91 -25.92
C THR A 97 12.38 4.53 -25.62
N PRO A 98 13.17 3.45 -25.56
CA PRO A 98 12.65 2.13 -25.25
C PRO A 98 12.12 2.11 -23.81
N ALA A 99 10.81 2.25 -23.66
CA ALA A 99 10.15 2.16 -22.36
C ALA A 99 10.24 0.73 -21.84
N VAL A 100 10.89 0.54 -20.70
CA VAL A 100 10.97 -0.75 -20.02
C VAL A 100 9.90 -0.81 -18.95
N TYR A 101 9.03 -1.81 -19.01
CA TYR A 101 7.96 -2.03 -18.06
C TYR A 101 8.33 -3.15 -17.10
N LEU A 102 8.04 -3.01 -15.82
CA LEU A 102 8.11 -4.08 -14.84
C LEU A 102 6.73 -4.40 -14.31
N LEU A 103 6.53 -5.66 -13.93
CA LEU A 103 5.26 -6.12 -13.39
C LEU A 103 5.42 -6.50 -11.92
N GLN A 104 4.90 -5.68 -11.01
CA GLN A 104 4.89 -6.00 -9.59
C GLN A 104 3.68 -6.87 -9.27
N VAL A 105 3.91 -8.12 -8.88
CA VAL A 105 2.85 -9.12 -8.65
C VAL A 105 2.36 -9.10 -7.19
N GLY A 106 3.17 -8.58 -6.27
CA GLY A 106 2.80 -8.48 -4.86
C GLY A 106 3.80 -7.69 -4.02
N SER A 107 3.40 -7.37 -2.79
CA SER A 107 4.20 -6.69 -1.77
C SER A 107 3.91 -7.31 -0.41
N PHE A 108 4.93 -7.87 0.22
CA PHE A 108 4.80 -8.65 1.45
C PHE A 108 5.54 -8.00 2.61
N ARG A 109 5.10 -8.27 3.85
CA ARG A 109 5.79 -7.86 5.07
C ARG A 109 6.98 -8.76 5.40
N ARG A 110 6.88 -10.03 5.02
CA ARG A 110 7.86 -11.08 5.28
C ARG A 110 8.59 -11.47 3.99
N THR A 111 9.88 -11.79 4.12
CA THR A 111 10.69 -12.21 2.98
C THR A 111 10.29 -13.60 2.49
N GLU A 112 9.89 -14.49 3.41
CA GLU A 112 9.51 -15.87 3.09
C GLU A 112 8.26 -15.92 2.21
N ASP A 113 7.29 -15.04 2.47
CA ASP A 113 6.07 -14.93 1.65
C ASP A 113 6.40 -14.41 0.24
N ALA A 114 7.35 -13.48 0.12
CA ALA A 114 7.83 -12.98 -1.17
C ALA A 114 8.61 -14.05 -1.95
N ASP A 115 9.44 -14.84 -1.29
CA ASP A 115 10.21 -15.93 -1.90
C ASP A 115 9.30 -17.07 -2.36
N ARG A 116 8.25 -17.39 -1.60
CA ARG A 116 7.22 -18.35 -2.04
C ARG A 116 6.53 -17.88 -3.33
N LEU A 117 6.13 -16.61 -3.40
CA LEU A 117 5.54 -16.06 -4.62
C LEU A 117 6.54 -16.10 -5.78
N LYS A 118 7.80 -15.72 -5.55
CA LYS A 118 8.85 -15.82 -6.57
C LYS A 118 9.00 -17.26 -7.08
N ALA A 119 8.98 -18.25 -6.21
CA ALA A 119 9.05 -19.66 -6.62
C ALA A 119 7.83 -20.08 -7.45
N GLN A 120 6.62 -19.66 -7.06
CA GLN A 120 5.40 -19.90 -7.85
C GLN A 120 5.48 -19.26 -9.24
N LEU A 121 5.99 -18.03 -9.33
CA LEU A 121 6.20 -17.35 -10.60
C LEU A 121 7.24 -18.08 -11.47
N ALA A 122 8.33 -18.55 -10.87
CA ALA A 122 9.34 -19.34 -11.57
C ALA A 122 8.78 -20.66 -12.12
N LEU A 123 7.90 -21.34 -11.38
CA LEU A 123 7.20 -22.55 -11.84
C LEU A 123 6.30 -22.28 -13.05
N LEU A 124 5.74 -21.07 -13.15
CA LEU A 124 4.95 -20.61 -14.29
C LEU A 124 5.80 -20.11 -15.47
N GLY A 125 7.13 -20.14 -15.32
CA GLY A 125 8.10 -19.69 -16.32
C GLY A 125 8.33 -18.19 -16.32
N PHE A 126 7.95 -17.47 -15.26
CA PHE A 126 8.23 -16.05 -15.11
C PHE A 126 9.49 -15.81 -14.28
N GLU A 127 10.41 -15.01 -14.79
CA GLU A 127 11.49 -14.48 -13.97
C GLU A 127 10.96 -13.38 -13.04
N ALA A 128 11.12 -13.62 -11.73
CA ALA A 128 10.73 -12.68 -10.69
C ALA A 128 11.89 -12.41 -9.71
N LYS A 129 11.99 -11.16 -9.27
CA LYS A 129 12.97 -10.66 -8.31
C LYS A 129 12.26 -10.08 -7.10
N VAL A 130 12.77 -10.40 -5.91
CA VAL A 130 12.32 -9.79 -4.65
C VAL A 130 13.18 -8.57 -4.39
N VAL A 131 12.54 -7.43 -4.17
CA VAL A 131 13.21 -6.16 -3.85
C VAL A 131 12.68 -5.67 -2.51
N SER A 132 13.58 -5.38 -1.57
CA SER A 132 13.22 -4.70 -0.33
C SER A 132 13.10 -3.20 -0.57
N ALA A 133 11.97 -2.62 -0.20
CA ALA A 133 11.73 -1.20 -0.23
C ALA A 133 11.31 -0.74 1.17
N ARG A 134 12.09 0.16 1.75
CA ARG A 134 11.75 0.81 3.02
C ARG A 134 10.76 1.94 2.73
N ILE A 135 9.52 1.81 3.21
CA ILE A 135 8.43 2.76 2.99
C ILE A 135 8.44 3.85 4.07
N SER A 136 8.86 3.50 5.29
CA SER A 136 9.06 4.43 6.40
C SER A 136 10.15 3.90 7.33
N ALA A 137 10.60 4.69 8.31
CA ALA A 137 11.68 4.33 9.24
C ALA A 137 11.49 2.96 9.91
N GLN A 138 10.23 2.54 10.15
CA GLN A 138 9.90 1.22 10.71
C GLN A 138 9.17 0.25 9.75
N ASP A 139 8.87 0.61 8.49
CA ASP A 139 8.16 -0.30 7.57
C ASP A 139 9.02 -0.68 6.36
N THR A 140 9.41 -1.96 6.31
CA THR A 140 10.11 -2.56 5.16
C THR A 140 9.17 -3.54 4.47
N ARG A 141 9.00 -3.38 3.15
CA ARG A 141 8.20 -4.27 2.31
C ARG A 141 9.08 -5.01 1.30
N TYR A 142 8.73 -6.26 1.05
CA TYR A 142 9.35 -7.12 0.04
C TYR A 142 8.44 -7.17 -1.18
N ARG A 143 8.83 -6.48 -2.25
CA ARG A 143 8.06 -6.37 -3.49
C ARG A 143 8.56 -7.40 -4.49
N VAL A 144 7.67 -8.20 -5.05
CA VAL A 144 8.00 -9.20 -6.07
C VAL A 144 7.71 -8.61 -7.43
N ARG A 145 8.77 -8.42 -8.23
CA ARG A 145 8.70 -7.82 -9.57
C ARG A 145 9.12 -8.85 -10.61
N SER A 146 8.32 -9.02 -11.65
CA SER A 146 8.63 -9.86 -12.80
C SER A 146 9.06 -9.00 -13.98
N GLY A 147 10.16 -9.44 -14.62
CA GLY A 147 10.63 -9.04 -15.95
C GLY A 147 10.83 -7.54 -16.23
N PRO A 148 11.88 -7.14 -16.97
CA PRO A 148 11.80 -5.97 -17.81
C PRO A 148 11.11 -6.35 -19.14
N TYR A 149 9.88 -5.92 -19.34
CA TYR A 149 9.11 -6.05 -20.57
C TYR A 149 9.33 -4.82 -21.47
N ARG A 150 9.84 -5.01 -22.69
CA ARG A 150 10.13 -3.89 -23.62
C ARG A 150 8.93 -3.44 -24.45
N HIS A 151 7.88 -4.24 -24.51
CA HIS A 151 6.70 -3.99 -25.33
C HIS A 151 5.43 -4.10 -24.47
N LYS A 152 4.45 -3.23 -24.74
CA LYS A 152 3.15 -3.25 -24.07
C LYS A 152 2.42 -4.59 -24.28
N ASP A 153 2.56 -5.21 -25.45
CA ASP A 153 1.93 -6.51 -25.73
C ASP A 153 2.47 -7.64 -24.84
N ALA A 154 3.80 -7.71 -24.69
CA ALA A 154 4.45 -8.70 -23.82
C ALA A 154 4.02 -8.51 -22.36
N LEU A 155 3.90 -7.27 -21.91
CA LEU A 155 3.39 -6.91 -20.59
C LEU A 155 1.93 -7.36 -20.41
N ASN A 156 1.06 -7.07 -21.38
CA ASN A 156 -0.35 -7.44 -21.33
C ASN A 156 -0.56 -8.95 -21.33
N GLN A 157 0.23 -9.68 -22.13
CA GLN A 157 0.22 -11.16 -22.13
C GLN A 157 0.68 -11.71 -20.78
N ALA A 158 1.77 -11.19 -20.22
CA ALA A 158 2.25 -11.62 -18.91
C ALA A 158 1.21 -11.33 -17.81
N ARG A 159 0.62 -10.13 -17.80
CA ARG A 159 -0.45 -9.74 -16.88
C ARG A 159 -1.64 -10.68 -16.98
N LYS A 160 -2.09 -10.98 -18.20
CA LYS A 160 -3.21 -11.89 -18.44
C LYS A 160 -2.91 -13.29 -17.91
N ARG A 161 -1.76 -13.86 -18.27
CA ARG A 161 -1.35 -15.18 -17.77
C ARG A 161 -1.29 -15.23 -16.25
N LEU A 162 -0.79 -14.18 -15.62
CA LEU A 162 -0.75 -14.11 -14.15
C LEU A 162 -2.14 -13.98 -13.54
N ALA A 163 -3.03 -13.18 -14.14
CA ALA A 163 -4.43 -13.10 -13.73
C ALA A 163 -5.16 -14.45 -13.87
N ASP A 164 -4.93 -15.18 -14.97
CA ASP A 164 -5.49 -16.52 -15.22
C ASP A 164 -4.99 -17.55 -14.19
N ASN A 165 -3.78 -17.35 -13.64
CA ASN A 165 -3.22 -18.15 -12.55
C ASN A 165 -3.62 -17.66 -11.15
N GLY A 166 -4.56 -16.71 -11.04
CA GLY A 166 -5.14 -16.26 -9.78
C GLY A 166 -4.44 -15.08 -9.11
N PHE A 167 -3.44 -14.46 -9.75
CA PHE A 167 -2.77 -13.28 -9.20
C PHE A 167 -3.55 -12.00 -9.52
N LYS A 168 -4.19 -11.41 -8.51
CA LYS A 168 -5.06 -10.21 -8.66
C LYS A 168 -4.39 -8.87 -8.29
N GLY A 169 -3.18 -8.89 -7.73
CA GLY A 169 -2.46 -7.71 -7.21
C GLY A 169 -1.39 -7.14 -8.14
N ILE A 170 -1.63 -7.19 -9.46
CA ILE A 170 -0.60 -6.90 -10.46
C ILE A 170 -0.54 -5.41 -10.78
N ILE A 171 0.58 -4.76 -10.49
CA ILE A 171 0.86 -3.34 -10.76
C ILE A 171 1.91 -3.22 -11.87
N VAL A 172 1.65 -2.37 -12.86
CA VAL A 172 2.61 -2.06 -13.93
C VAL A 172 3.45 -0.86 -13.51
N ILE A 173 4.77 -0.99 -13.63
CA ILE A 173 5.73 0.09 -13.36
C ILE A 173 6.46 0.38 -14.66
N ARG A 174 6.37 1.60 -15.17
CA ARG A 174 7.26 2.06 -16.26
C ARG A 174 8.56 2.55 -15.63
N VAL A 175 9.69 2.01 -16.07
CA VAL A 175 11.01 2.55 -15.75
C VAL A 175 11.43 3.36 -16.96
N GLU A 176 11.43 4.68 -16.79
CA GLU A 176 12.11 5.60 -17.71
C GLU A 176 13.59 5.23 -17.64
N GLY A 177 14.19 4.88 -18.77
CA GLY A 177 15.63 4.69 -18.83
C GLY A 177 16.28 6.05 -18.76
N ASP A 178 16.84 6.41 -17.60
CA ASP A 178 17.77 7.53 -17.50
C ASP A 178 19.00 7.15 -18.33
N GLY A 179 19.12 7.79 -19.51
CA GLY A 179 20.21 7.60 -20.46
C GLY A 179 21.47 8.35 -20.07
#